data_AF-A0A969PJE1-F1
#
_entry.id   AF-A0A969PJE1-F1
#
_cell.length_a   1.000
_cell.length_b   1.000
_cell.length_c   1.000
_cell.angle_alpha   90.00
_cell.angle_beta   90.00
_cell.angle_gamma   90.00
#
_symmetry.space_group_name_H-M   'P 1'
#
loop_
_entity.id
_entity.type
_entity.pdbx_description
1 polymer ?
#
loop_
_entity_poly.entity_id
_entity_poly.type
_entity_poly.pdbx_seq_one_letter_code
_entity_poly.pdbx_strand_id
1 'polypeptide(L)'
;MSNSNPKTELETSLKAILETTPLIEEEEAQSGRHHVISFKVSTAEKERLNQRCSGIIVSDYIRARLFDYSLLRPKTVMPEVNRETLYHLKRIGANINQQTKAIHSAIKVGQQPLTDEVYKYLLELKELQGAIEQLRQEIVAEFSDPTTDD
;
A
#
# COMPACT_ATOMS: atom_id res chain seq x y z
N MET A 1 0.90 -18.05 -68.12
CA MET A 1 -0.22 -17.34 -67.48
C MET A 1 -0.01 -17.46 -65.98
N SER A 2 0.45 -16.39 -65.32
CA SER A 2 0.71 -16.40 -63.88
C SER A 2 -0.60 -16.28 -63.13
N ASN A 3 -0.96 -17.33 -62.39
CA ASN A 3 -2.00 -17.28 -61.36
C ASN A 3 -1.43 -16.46 -60.19
N SER A 4 -1.74 -15.16 -60.14
CA SER A 4 -1.54 -14.39 -58.91
C SER A 4 -2.51 -14.92 -57.85
N ASN A 5 -1.99 -15.24 -56.68
CA ASN A 5 -2.82 -15.73 -55.58
C ASN A 5 -3.60 -14.53 -55.03
N PRO A 6 -4.94 -14.58 -54.94
CA PRO A 6 -5.74 -13.44 -54.47
C PRO A 6 -5.39 -13.05 -53.02
N LYS A 7 -4.91 -14.02 -52.24
CA LYS A 7 -4.41 -13.80 -50.88
C LYS A 7 -3.15 -12.93 -50.87
N THR A 8 -2.22 -13.15 -51.81
CA THR A 8 -1.00 -12.35 -51.89
C THR A 8 -1.27 -10.91 -52.33
N GLU A 9 -2.29 -10.68 -53.15
CA GLU A 9 -2.70 -9.32 -53.56
C GLU A 9 -3.39 -8.55 -52.44
N LEU A 10 -4.18 -9.24 -51.61
CA LEU A 10 -4.76 -8.67 -50.40
C LEU A 10 -3.69 -8.35 -49.36
N GLU A 11 -2.70 -9.24 -49.17
CA GLU A 11 -1.60 -9.00 -48.24
C GLU A 11 -0.72 -7.82 -48.67
N THR A 12 -0.43 -7.69 -49.97
CA THR A 12 0.33 -6.54 -50.49
C THR A 12 -0.48 -5.25 -50.40
N SER A 13 -1.77 -5.29 -50.69
CA SER A 13 -2.65 -4.12 -50.57
C SER A 13 -2.80 -3.68 -49.11
N LEU A 14 -2.96 -4.61 -48.17
CA LEU A 14 -3.03 -4.30 -46.74
C LEU A 14 -1.72 -3.72 -46.21
N LYS A 15 -0.57 -4.25 -46.62
CA LYS A 15 0.73 -3.68 -46.27
C LYS A 15 0.88 -2.25 -46.79
N ALA A 16 0.52 -2.01 -48.05
CA ALA A 16 0.58 -0.67 -48.64
C ALA A 16 -0.32 0.33 -47.91
N ILE A 17 -1.51 -0.10 -47.45
CA ILE A 17 -2.42 0.76 -46.67
C ILE A 17 -1.85 1.05 -45.28
N LEU A 18 -1.28 0.05 -44.61
CA LEU A 18 -0.65 0.23 -43.29
C LEU A 18 0.58 1.14 -43.36
N GLU A 19 1.35 1.07 -44.45
CA GLU A 19 2.53 1.93 -44.68
C GLU A 19 2.17 3.36 -45.09
N THR A 20 0.99 3.58 -45.68
CA THR A 20 0.51 4.92 -46.11
C THR A 20 -0.38 5.61 -45.08
N THR A 21 -0.82 4.91 -44.05
CA THR A 21 -1.54 5.54 -42.94
C THR A 21 -0.53 6.37 -42.15
N PRO A 22 -0.68 7.71 -42.05
CA PRO A 22 0.21 8.51 -41.25
C PRO A 22 0.10 8.04 -39.80
N LEU A 23 1.14 7.35 -39.33
CA LEU A 23 1.37 7.09 -37.91
C LEU A 23 1.47 8.46 -37.27
N ILE A 24 0.41 8.88 -36.57
CA ILE A 24 0.53 9.99 -35.62
C ILE A 24 1.59 9.51 -34.62
N GLU A 25 2.75 10.14 -34.67
CA GLU A 25 3.93 9.78 -33.90
C GLU A 25 3.52 9.60 -32.44
N GLU A 26 3.75 8.40 -31.89
CA GLU A 26 3.41 8.05 -30.50
C GLU A 26 4.15 8.93 -29.46
N GLU A 27 5.07 9.80 -29.92
CA GLU A 27 5.83 10.74 -29.09
C GLU A 27 4.95 11.75 -28.33
N GLU A 28 3.72 12.05 -28.80
CA GLU A 28 2.79 12.91 -28.05
C GLU A 28 2.09 12.17 -26.89
N ALA A 29 2.17 10.84 -26.80
CA ALA A 29 1.47 10.08 -25.75
C ALA A 29 2.02 10.32 -24.34
N GLN A 30 3.25 10.85 -24.21
CA GLN A 30 3.84 11.30 -22.93
C GLN A 30 3.67 12.80 -22.66
N SER A 31 3.24 13.60 -23.65
CA SER A 31 2.92 15.00 -23.44
C SER A 31 1.52 15.11 -22.83
N GLY A 32 1.33 15.99 -21.85
CA GLY A 32 0.04 16.16 -21.21
C GLY A 32 -1.07 16.52 -22.21
N ARG A 33 -2.33 16.43 -21.78
CA ARG A 33 -3.48 16.84 -22.60
C ARG A 33 -3.54 18.38 -22.65
N HIS A 34 -2.90 19.00 -23.65
CA HIS A 34 -2.76 20.46 -23.75
C HIS A 34 -3.78 21.14 -24.68
N HIS A 35 -4.43 20.39 -25.58
CA HIS A 35 -5.37 20.94 -26.55
C HIS A 35 -6.83 20.88 -26.05
N VAL A 36 -7.57 21.98 -26.26
CA VAL A 36 -8.99 22.11 -25.88
C VAL A 36 -9.86 22.03 -27.13
N ILE A 37 -10.82 21.11 -27.14
CA ILE A 37 -11.87 21.00 -28.16
C ILE A 37 -13.17 21.54 -27.58
N SER A 38 -13.79 22.51 -28.27
CA SER A 38 -15.09 23.07 -27.88
C SER A 38 -16.09 22.98 -29.03
N PHE A 39 -17.34 22.66 -28.69
CA PHE A 39 -18.45 22.62 -29.65
C PHE A 39 -19.73 23.07 -28.95
N LYS A 40 -20.66 23.64 -29.72
CA LYS A 40 -21.96 24.06 -29.22
C LYS A 40 -22.92 22.88 -29.24
N VAL A 41 -23.69 22.73 -28.17
CA VAL A 41 -24.71 21.69 -28.02
C VAL A 41 -26.05 22.32 -27.67
N SER A 42 -27.14 21.69 -28.10
CA SER A 42 -28.48 21.99 -27.62
C SER A 42 -28.64 21.63 -26.14
N THR A 43 -29.69 22.15 -25.52
CA THR A 43 -30.04 21.84 -24.12
C THR A 43 -30.29 20.33 -23.93
N ALA A 44 -31.02 19.70 -24.85
CA ALA A 44 -31.32 18.27 -24.82
C ALA A 44 -30.06 17.39 -24.94
N GLU A 45 -29.10 17.78 -25.78
CA GLU A 45 -27.82 17.07 -25.90
C GLU A 45 -26.98 17.20 -24.63
N LYS A 46 -26.97 18.38 -24.01
CA LYS A 46 -26.28 18.62 -22.74
C LYS A 46 -26.86 17.76 -21.61
N GLU A 47 -28.18 17.68 -21.51
CA GLU A 47 -28.85 16.83 -20.51
C GLU A 47 -28.56 15.35 -20.73
N ARG A 48 -28.65 14.88 -21.98
CA ARG A 48 -28.32 13.49 -22.33
C ARG A 48 -26.87 13.15 -22.03
N LEU A 49 -25.94 14.08 -22.25
CA LEU A 49 -24.53 13.91 -21.89
C LEU A 49 -24.36 13.81 -20.36
N ASN A 50 -25.00 14.68 -19.59
CA ASN A 50 -24.93 14.67 -18.13
C ASN A 50 -25.48 13.36 -17.53
N GLN A 51 -26.61 12.86 -18.04
CA GLN A 51 -27.18 11.58 -17.60
C GLN A 51 -26.22 10.42 -17.84
N ARG A 52 -25.58 10.38 -19.02
CA ARG A 52 -24.61 9.34 -19.38
C ARG A 52 -23.30 9.42 -18.59
N CYS A 53 -22.96 10.61 -18.10
CA CYS A 53 -21.77 10.85 -17.27
C CYS A 53 -22.04 10.69 -15.77
N SER A 54 -23.18 10.14 -15.34
CA SER A 54 -23.46 9.92 -13.92
C SER A 54 -22.38 9.04 -13.27
N GLY A 55 -21.53 9.65 -12.43
CA GLY A 55 -20.41 8.98 -11.75
C GLY A 55 -19.10 8.90 -12.56
N ILE A 56 -19.01 9.54 -13.73
CA ILE A 56 -17.82 9.56 -14.59
C ILE A 56 -17.54 11.01 -15.03
N ILE A 57 -16.26 11.40 -15.14
CA ILE A 57 -15.89 12.74 -15.62
C ILE A 57 -16.26 12.86 -17.11
N VAL A 58 -16.97 13.93 -17.49
CA VAL A 58 -17.43 14.18 -18.87
C VAL A 58 -16.29 14.07 -19.89
N SER A 59 -15.12 14.62 -19.56
CA SER A 59 -13.96 14.57 -20.46
C SER A 59 -13.45 13.14 -20.69
N ASP A 60 -13.50 12.27 -19.68
CA ASP A 60 -13.11 10.86 -19.83
C ASP A 60 -14.17 10.08 -20.59
N TYR A 61 -15.45 10.40 -20.37
CA TYR A 61 -16.55 9.83 -21.14
C TYR A 61 -16.42 10.15 -22.64
N ILE A 62 -16.13 11.40 -22.99
CA ILE A 62 -15.95 11.84 -24.38
C ILE A 62 -14.73 11.15 -25.00
N ARG A 63 -13.60 11.09 -24.29
CA ARG A 63 -12.38 10.44 -24.80
C ARG A 63 -12.59 8.95 -25.04
N ALA A 64 -13.23 8.25 -24.10
CA ALA A 64 -13.55 6.84 -24.26
C ALA A 64 -14.50 6.55 -25.43
N ARG A 65 -15.33 7.53 -25.80
CA ARG A 65 -16.24 7.41 -26.95
C ARG A 65 -15.62 7.80 -28.28
N LEU A 66 -14.64 8.71 -28.30
CA LEU A 66 -14.03 9.22 -29.54
C LEU A 66 -12.71 8.54 -29.91
N PHE A 67 -11.96 8.02 -28.93
CA PHE A 67 -10.62 7.49 -29.11
C PHE A 67 -10.47 6.07 -28.55
N ASP A 68 -11.59 5.35 -28.38
CA ASP A 68 -11.65 3.95 -27.92
C ASP A 68 -10.91 3.64 -26.60
N TYR A 69 -10.73 4.65 -25.74
CA TYR A 69 -10.19 4.43 -24.40
C TYR A 69 -11.17 3.66 -23.52
N SER A 70 -10.64 2.80 -22.66
CA SER A 70 -11.45 2.14 -21.63
C SER A 70 -12.03 3.17 -20.67
N LEU A 71 -13.36 3.15 -20.47
CA LEU A 71 -14.01 3.95 -19.43
C LEU A 71 -13.47 3.51 -18.08
N LEU A 72 -12.88 4.47 -17.33
CA LEU A 72 -12.55 4.25 -15.93
C LEU A 72 -13.84 3.81 -15.22
N ARG A 73 -13.84 2.58 -14.69
CA ARG A 73 -15.01 2.05 -13.98
C ARG A 73 -15.40 3.08 -12.90
N PRO A 74 -16.70 3.40 -12.76
CA PRO A 74 -17.16 4.30 -11.72
C PRO A 74 -16.56 3.82 -10.40
N LYS A 75 -15.83 4.69 -9.70
CA LYS A 75 -15.33 4.34 -8.37
C LYS A 75 -16.55 4.03 -7.54
N THR A 76 -16.62 2.82 -7.00
CA THR A 76 -17.69 2.41 -6.10
C THR A 76 -17.80 3.45 -5.01
N VAL A 77 -18.91 4.18 -4.97
CA VAL A 77 -19.15 5.21 -3.95
C VAL A 77 -19.38 4.45 -2.65
N MET A 78 -18.33 4.31 -1.85
CA MET A 78 -18.41 3.65 -0.56
C MET A 78 -19.21 4.57 0.39
N PRO A 79 -20.26 4.07 1.07
CA PRO A 79 -21.03 4.85 2.03
C PRO A 79 -20.12 5.52 3.07
N GLU A 80 -20.45 6.73 3.52
CA GLU A 80 -19.60 7.48 4.46
C GLU A 80 -19.34 6.72 5.77
N VAL A 81 -20.33 5.98 6.27
CA VAL A 81 -20.19 5.10 7.45
C VAL A 81 -19.05 4.11 7.26
N ASN A 82 -18.96 3.48 6.09
CA ASN A 82 -17.91 2.52 5.78
C ASN A 82 -16.54 3.21 5.62
N ARG A 83 -16.50 4.51 5.28
CA ARG A 83 -15.26 5.28 5.13
C ARG A 83 -14.62 5.57 6.48
N GLU A 84 -15.44 5.94 7.46
CA GLU A 84 -14.99 6.17 8.83
C GLU A 84 -14.50 4.87 9.47
N THR A 85 -15.28 3.77 9.34
CA THR A 85 -14.85 2.46 9.85
C THR A 85 -13.53 2.01 9.20
N LEU A 86 -13.40 2.15 7.88
CA LEU A 86 -12.16 1.80 7.17
C LEU A 86 -10.97 2.66 7.62
N TYR A 87 -11.19 3.95 7.87
CA TYR A 87 -10.16 4.85 8.39
C TYR A 87 -9.65 4.38 9.76
N HIS A 88 -10.56 4.06 10.69
CA HIS A 88 -10.19 3.56 12.01
C HIS A 88 -9.47 2.21 11.93
N LEU A 89 -9.96 1.27 11.11
CA LEU A 89 -9.30 -0.01 10.90
C LEU A 89 -7.89 0.14 10.35
N LYS A 90 -7.69 1.04 9.38
CA LYS A 90 -6.37 1.33 8.82
C LYS A 90 -5.41 1.91 9.87
N ARG A 91 -5.91 2.79 10.74
CA ARG A 91 -5.14 3.35 11.85
C ARG A 91 -4.75 2.29 12.88
N ILE A 92 -5.66 1.39 13.22
CA ILE A 92 -5.38 0.25 14.11
C ILE A 92 -4.30 -0.66 13.49
N GLY A 93 -4.43 -1.01 12.21
CA GLY A 93 -3.44 -1.83 11.51
C GLY A 93 -2.06 -1.17 11.45
N ALA A 94 -2.00 0.15 11.23
CA ALA A 94 -0.75 0.90 11.26
C ALA A 94 -0.09 0.85 12.66
N ASN A 95 -0.87 1.01 13.72
CA ASN A 95 -0.37 0.93 15.10
C ASN A 95 0.18 -0.46 15.43
N ILE A 96 -0.53 -1.52 15.05
CA ILE A 96 -0.07 -2.91 15.25
C ILE A 96 1.27 -3.12 14.54
N ASN A 97 1.38 -2.71 13.27
CA ASN A 97 2.62 -2.84 12.52
C ASN A 97 3.79 -2.07 13.16
N GLN A 98 3.52 -0.88 13.73
CA GLN A 98 4.54 -0.12 14.47
C GLN A 98 4.98 -0.86 15.74
N GLN A 99 4.04 -1.40 16.52
CA GLN A 99 4.36 -2.19 17.72
C GLN A 99 5.17 -3.44 17.36
N THR A 100 4.80 -4.17 16.31
CA THR A 100 5.57 -5.33 15.84
C THR A 100 7.00 -4.95 15.45
N LYS A 101 7.18 -3.83 14.72
CA LYS A 101 8.52 -3.33 14.38
C LYS A 101 9.31 -2.93 15.62
N ALA A 102 8.68 -2.26 16.58
CA ALA A 102 9.30 -1.87 17.84
C ALA A 102 9.75 -3.10 18.63
N ILE A 103 8.90 -4.13 18.74
CA ILE A 103 9.23 -5.41 19.38
C ILE A 103 10.39 -6.11 18.66
N HIS A 104 10.35 -6.23 17.33
CA HIS A 104 11.45 -6.84 16.56
C HIS A 104 12.77 -6.07 16.74
N SER A 105 12.69 -4.74 16.82
CA SER A 105 13.87 -3.89 17.02
C SER A 105 14.43 -4.05 18.44
N ALA A 106 13.56 -4.13 19.46
CA ALA A 106 13.94 -4.40 20.84
C ALA A 106 14.61 -5.78 20.97
N ILE A 107 14.01 -6.83 20.38
CA ILE A 107 14.58 -8.18 20.35
C ILE A 107 15.98 -8.18 19.72
N LYS A 108 16.17 -7.45 18.61
CA LYS A 108 17.47 -7.35 17.93
C LYS A 108 18.56 -6.70 18.80
N VAL A 109 18.18 -5.81 19.71
CA VAL A 109 19.08 -5.15 20.68
C VAL A 109 19.22 -5.97 21.98
N GLY A 110 18.62 -7.17 22.03
CA GLY A 110 18.65 -8.06 23.21
C GLY A 110 17.64 -7.66 24.29
N GLN A 111 16.77 -6.68 24.03
CA GLN A 111 15.64 -6.35 24.90
C GLN A 111 14.46 -7.26 24.54
N GLN A 112 14.39 -8.40 25.20
CA GLN A 112 13.32 -9.36 25.01
C GLN A 112 12.03 -8.82 25.65
N PRO A 113 10.86 -8.94 25.00
CA PRO A 113 9.59 -8.67 25.68
C PRO A 113 9.47 -9.61 26.88
N LEU A 114 8.97 -9.10 28.00
CA LEU A 114 8.71 -9.87 29.23
C LEU A 114 7.70 -10.97 28.93
N THR A 115 8.20 -12.13 28.48
CA THR A 115 7.43 -13.37 28.49
C THR A 115 7.33 -13.85 29.93
N ASP A 116 6.28 -14.62 30.24
CA ASP A 116 6.08 -15.18 31.58
C ASP A 116 7.30 -15.97 32.07
N GLU A 117 8.06 -16.58 31.15
CA GLU A 117 9.33 -17.26 31.43
C GLU A 117 10.43 -16.28 31.89
N VAL A 118 10.59 -15.13 31.22
CA VAL A 118 11.55 -14.09 31.62
C VAL A 118 11.18 -13.51 32.99
N TYR A 119 9.89 -13.38 33.29
CA TYR A 119 9.43 -12.95 34.61
C TYR A 119 9.77 -13.96 35.72
N LYS A 120 9.65 -15.27 35.44
CA LYS A 120 10.07 -16.33 36.36
C LYS A 120 11.58 -16.28 36.65
N TYR A 121 12.42 -16.15 35.62
CA TYR A 121 13.87 -16.03 35.82
C TYR A 121 14.25 -14.79 36.61
N LEU A 122 13.56 -13.66 36.42
CA LEU A 122 13.77 -12.45 37.22
C LEU A 122 13.40 -12.64 38.70
N LEU A 123 12.35 -13.43 38.98
CA LEU A 123 11.95 -13.76 40.34
C LEU A 123 13.00 -14.66 41.02
N GLU A 124 13.43 -15.72 40.34
CA GLU A 124 14.49 -16.63 40.83
C GLU A 124 15.81 -15.88 41.10
N LEU A 125 16.20 -14.96 40.21
CA LEU A 125 17.40 -14.13 40.41
C LEU A 125 17.28 -13.20 41.62
N LYS A 126 16.08 -12.67 41.90
CA LYS A 126 15.83 -11.85 43.09
C LYS A 126 15.91 -12.67 44.38
N GLU A 127 15.36 -13.87 44.37
CA GLU A 127 15.44 -14.78 45.51
C GLU A 127 16.90 -15.18 45.80
N LEU A 128 17.67 -15.48 44.75
CA LEU A 128 19.08 -15.82 44.86
C LEU A 128 19.92 -14.62 45.34
N GLN A 129 19.62 -13.41 44.88
CA GLN A 129 20.24 -12.18 45.41
C GLN A 129 19.95 -12.02 46.91
N GLY A 130 18.71 -12.25 47.34
CA GLY A 130 18.32 -12.19 48.75
C GLY A 130 19.08 -13.21 49.61
N ALA A 131 19.23 -14.44 49.12
CA ALA A 131 19.99 -15.49 49.80
C ALA A 131 21.47 -15.13 49.92
N ILE A 132 22.09 -14.55 48.88
CA ILE A 132 23.47 -14.08 48.94
C ILE A 132 23.64 -12.94 49.94
N GLU A 133 22.71 -12.00 49.99
CA GLU A 133 22.76 -10.87 50.93
C GLU A 133 22.62 -11.36 52.39
N GLN A 134 21.77 -12.36 52.63
CA GLN A 134 21.64 -13.03 53.92
C GLN A 134 22.92 -13.77 54.32
N LEU A 135 23.49 -14.58 53.41
CA LEU A 135 24.77 -15.25 53.63
C LEU A 135 25.90 -14.25 53.92
N ARG A 136 25.92 -13.11 53.22
CA ARG A 136 26.88 -12.04 53.49
C ARG A 136 26.69 -11.46 54.89
N GLN A 137 25.45 -11.24 55.32
CA GLN A 137 25.15 -10.75 56.66
C GLN A 137 25.53 -11.76 57.75
N GLU A 138 25.28 -13.06 57.52
CA GLU A 138 25.68 -14.13 58.44
C GLU A 138 27.20 -14.21 58.58
N ILE A 139 27.94 -14.19 57.47
CA ILE A 139 29.41 -14.16 57.48
C ILE A 139 29.92 -12.90 58.20
N VAL A 140 29.37 -11.72 57.88
CA VAL A 140 29.78 -10.48 58.56
C VAL A 140 29.47 -10.49 60.05
N ALA A 141 28.36 -11.11 60.46
CA ALA A 141 28.00 -11.28 61.87
C ALA A 141 28.94 -12.27 62.58
N GLU A 142 29.29 -13.38 61.94
CA GLU A 142 30.18 -14.42 62.49
C GLU A 142 31.63 -13.93 62.65
N PHE A 143 32.10 -13.02 61.79
CA PHE A 143 33.41 -12.36 61.91
C PHE A 143 33.39 -11.06 62.74
N SER A 144 32.23 -10.62 63.23
CA SER A 144 32.06 -9.43 64.07
C SER A 144 31.96 -9.76 65.57
N ASP A 145 32.05 -11.03 65.98
CA ASP A 145 32.29 -11.38 67.37
C ASP A 145 33.80 -11.35 67.64
N PRO A 146 34.35 -10.29 68.26
CA PRO A 146 35.67 -10.38 68.86
C PRO A 146 35.55 -11.37 70.01
N THR A 147 36.06 -12.59 69.81
CA THR A 147 36.62 -13.36 70.92
C THR A 147 37.54 -12.42 71.68
N THR A 148 37.03 -12.00 72.83
CA THR A 148 37.74 -11.26 73.85
C THR A 148 38.85 -12.20 74.30
N ASP A 149 40.10 -11.87 73.98
CA ASP A 149 41.27 -12.36 74.69
C ASP A 149 41.11 -11.97 76.17
N ASP A 150 41.00 -12.98 77.04
CA ASP A 150 41.83 -13.17 78.25
C ASP A 150 41.38 -14.43 79.03
#